data_AF-A0A9E3D5W4-F1
#
_entry.id   AF-A0A9E3D5W4-F1
#
_cell.length_a   1.000
_cell.length_b   1.000
_cell.length_c   1.000
_cell.angle_alpha   90.00
_cell.angle_beta   90.00
_cell.angle_gamma   90.00
#
_symmetry.space_group_name_H-M   'P 1'
#
loop_
_entity.id
_entity.type
_entity.pdbx_description
1 polymer ?
#
loop_
_entity_poly.entity_id
_entity_poly.type
_entity_poly.pdbx_seq_one_letter_code
_entity_poly.pdbx_strand_id
1 'polypeptide(L)'
;MRNAERVGAALLIAAMMGLLSIDRYSIAPAWLAGAIFPAIILAMVVAAVSKSAFWHRVELVVLWAAVVLGVICNAFNLWNVVNKLAFQSVKASTLFYTALTIWVYNVVNFTLIYWLLDGGGPDVRNIGATTYPDFDFPAISDPKRVRPDWKPTLADYLFLGFTTS
;
A
#
# COMPACT_ATOMS: atom_id res chain seq x y z
N MET A 1 0.85 17.97 8.22
CA MET A 1 1.36 16.99 7.22
C MET A 1 1.22 15.55 7.69
N ARG A 2 1.67 15.17 8.89
CA ARG A 2 1.59 13.79 9.44
C ARG A 2 0.25 13.07 9.23
N ASN A 3 -0.87 13.74 9.47
CA ASN A 3 -2.20 13.12 9.34
C ASN A 3 -2.66 12.98 7.87
N ALA A 4 -2.17 13.82 6.95
CA ALA A 4 -2.58 13.79 5.55
C ALA A 4 -2.03 12.56 4.82
N GLU A 5 -0.80 12.15 5.12
CA GLU A 5 -0.19 10.93 4.58
C GLU A 5 -0.95 9.68 5.04
N ARG A 6 -1.35 9.65 6.31
CA ARG A 6 -2.14 8.55 6.88
C ARG A 6 -3.54 8.47 6.28
N VAL A 7 -4.18 9.61 6.03
CA VAL A 7 -5.47 9.65 5.31
C VAL A 7 -5.29 9.12 3.88
N GLY A 8 -4.25 9.53 3.18
CA GLY A 8 -3.95 9.00 1.83
C GLY A 8 -3.76 7.48 1.84
N ALA A 9 -3.00 6.94 2.79
CA ALA A 9 -2.75 5.50 2.87
C ALA A 9 -4.03 4.74 3.25
N ALA A 10 -4.84 5.29 4.17
CA ALA A 10 -6.16 4.75 4.48
C ALA A 10 -7.10 4.76 3.27
N LEU A 11 -7.04 5.79 2.42
CA LEU A 11 -7.83 5.87 1.18
C LEU A 11 -7.37 4.84 0.15
N LEU A 12 -6.06 4.62 -0.03
CA LEU A 12 -5.55 3.56 -0.90
C LEU A 12 -5.99 2.17 -0.42
N ILE A 13 -5.90 1.93 0.90
CA ILE A 13 -6.37 0.70 1.54
C ILE A 13 -7.89 0.52 1.34
N ALA A 14 -8.68 1.58 1.51
CA ALA A 14 -10.12 1.54 1.28
C ALA A 14 -10.48 1.29 -0.21
N ALA A 15 -9.78 1.93 -1.14
CA ALA A 15 -9.96 1.70 -2.58
C ALA A 15 -9.62 0.24 -2.94
N MET A 16 -8.54 -0.29 -2.35
CA MET A 16 -8.14 -1.68 -2.48
C MET A 16 -9.22 -2.64 -1.95
N MET A 17 -9.83 -2.35 -0.79
CA MET A 17 -10.98 -3.11 -0.28
C MET A 17 -12.19 -3.08 -1.23
N GLY A 18 -12.47 -1.92 -1.84
CA GLY A 18 -13.52 -1.78 -2.85
C GLY A 18 -13.29 -2.66 -4.08
N LEU A 19 -12.06 -2.71 -4.58
CA LEU A 19 -11.69 -3.57 -5.71
C LEU A 19 -11.83 -5.06 -5.36
N LEU A 20 -11.48 -5.50 -4.14
CA LEU A 20 -11.67 -6.88 -3.68
C LEU A 20 -13.15 -7.28 -3.71
N SER A 21 -14.04 -6.33 -3.44
CA SER A 21 -15.48 -6.57 -3.36
C SER A 21 -16.13 -6.75 -4.73
N ILE A 22 -15.49 -6.25 -5.79
CA ILE A 22 -15.98 -6.31 -7.17
C ILE A 22 -15.46 -7.57 -7.89
N ASP A 23 -14.27 -8.05 -7.51
CA ASP A 23 -13.60 -9.10 -8.27
C ASP A 23 -14.22 -10.49 -8.04
N ARG A 24 -14.66 -11.13 -9.12
CA ARG A 24 -15.35 -12.44 -9.07
C ARG A 24 -14.40 -13.62 -8.83
N TYR A 25 -13.09 -13.37 -8.84
CA TYR A 25 -12.02 -14.37 -8.71
C TYR A 25 -11.17 -14.20 -7.44
N SER A 26 -11.57 -13.33 -6.51
CA SER A 26 -10.89 -13.20 -5.22
C SER A 26 -11.12 -14.45 -4.36
N ILE A 27 -10.05 -15.17 -4.02
CA ILE A 27 -10.10 -16.28 -3.05
C ILE A 27 -9.85 -15.80 -1.62
N ALA A 28 -9.38 -14.56 -1.42
CA ALA A 28 -9.36 -13.98 -0.09
C ALA A 28 -10.80 -14.03 0.44
N PRO A 29 -11.06 -14.72 1.57
CA PRO A 29 -12.41 -14.82 2.10
C PRO A 29 -12.99 -13.42 2.23
N ALA A 30 -14.25 -13.21 1.84
CA ALA A 30 -14.85 -11.86 1.91
C ALA A 30 -14.75 -11.26 3.33
N TRP A 31 -14.71 -12.11 4.36
CA TRP A 31 -14.47 -11.70 5.75
C TRP A 31 -13.06 -11.16 5.99
N LEU A 32 -12.05 -11.64 5.26
CA LEU A 32 -10.67 -11.16 5.34
C LEU A 32 -10.62 -9.70 4.90
N ALA A 33 -11.27 -9.36 3.78
CA ALA A 33 -11.46 -7.98 3.34
C ALA A 33 -12.28 -7.16 4.36
N GLY A 34 -13.37 -7.74 4.86
CA GLY A 34 -14.30 -7.09 5.79
C GLY A 34 -13.77 -6.87 7.21
N ALA A 35 -12.74 -7.60 7.65
CA ALA A 35 -12.17 -7.46 9.00
C ALA A 35 -10.80 -6.77 9.00
N ILE A 36 -9.92 -7.13 8.06
CA ILE A 36 -8.53 -6.66 8.06
C ILE A 36 -8.43 -5.20 7.63
N PHE A 37 -9.11 -4.82 6.55
CA PHE A 37 -9.06 -3.43 6.07
C PHE A 37 -9.64 -2.43 7.08
N PRO A 38 -10.81 -2.70 7.71
CA PRO A 38 -11.28 -1.84 8.79
C PRO A 38 -10.36 -1.84 10.01
N ALA A 39 -9.75 -2.97 10.38
CA ALA A 39 -8.80 -3.03 11.49
C ALA A 39 -7.55 -2.17 11.22
N ILE A 40 -7.04 -2.17 9.99
CA ILE A 40 -5.92 -1.30 9.59
C ILE A 40 -6.32 0.17 9.64
N ILE A 41 -7.45 0.53 9.04
CA ILE A 41 -7.96 1.91 9.07
C ILE A 41 -8.15 2.36 10.52
N LEU A 42 -8.71 1.50 11.38
CA LEU A 42 -8.88 1.79 12.80
C LEU A 42 -7.53 2.00 13.49
N ALA A 43 -6.53 1.14 13.25
CA ALA A 43 -5.19 1.30 13.82
C ALA A 43 -4.56 2.63 13.40
N MET A 44 -4.70 3.02 12.13
CA MET A 44 -4.22 4.31 11.61
C MET A 44 -4.95 5.50 12.24
N VAL A 45 -6.27 5.42 12.42
CA VAL A 45 -7.06 6.47 13.08
C VAL A 45 -6.65 6.61 14.55
N VAL A 46 -6.53 5.49 15.27
CA VAL A 46 -6.08 5.49 16.67
C VAL A 46 -4.69 6.09 16.79
N ALA A 47 -3.75 5.70 15.93
CA ALA A 47 -2.41 6.27 15.95
C ALA A 47 -2.37 7.74 15.52
N ALA A 48 -3.27 8.21 14.64
CA ALA A 48 -3.34 9.61 14.22
C ALA A 48 -3.83 10.54 15.35
N VAL A 49 -4.74 10.05 16.19
CA VAL A 49 -5.29 10.79 17.33
C VAL A 49 -4.43 10.62 18.59
N SER A 50 -3.73 9.50 18.72
CA SER A 50 -2.85 9.21 19.86
C SER A 50 -1.53 9.99 19.79
N LYS A 51 -1.01 10.36 20.97
CA LYS A 51 0.36 10.91 21.12
C LYS A 51 1.36 9.88 21.65
N SER A 52 0.93 8.65 21.89
CA SER A 52 1.74 7.62 22.53
C SER A 52 2.54 6.82 21.51
N ALA A 53 3.84 6.69 21.76
CA ALA A 53 4.76 5.89 20.96
C ALA A 53 4.33 4.42 20.83
N PHE A 54 3.57 3.89 21.79
CA PHE A 54 3.02 2.54 21.72
C PHE A 54 2.07 2.38 20.53
N TRP A 55 1.12 3.30 20.36
CA TRP A 55 0.13 3.23 19.28
C TRP A 55 0.75 3.43 17.89
N HIS A 56 1.83 4.22 17.79
CA HIS A 56 2.63 4.34 16.57
C HIS A 56 3.33 3.02 16.20
N ARG A 57 3.89 2.30 17.19
CA ARG A 57 4.46 0.96 16.95
C ARG A 57 3.40 -0.05 16.54
N VAL A 58 2.23 -0.03 17.18
CA VAL A 58 1.10 -0.90 16.82
C VAL A 58 0.64 -0.62 15.39
N GLU A 59 0.51 0.65 15.00
CA GLU A 59 0.18 1.04 13.62
C GLU A 59 1.18 0.45 12.62
N LEU A 60 2.48 0.62 12.86
CA LEU A 60 3.51 0.08 11.97
C LEU A 60 3.46 -1.44 11.87
N VAL A 61 3.27 -2.15 12.99
CA VAL A 61 3.15 -3.62 13.00
C VAL A 61 1.91 -4.07 12.22
N VAL A 62 0.78 -3.40 12.41
CA VAL A 62 -0.47 -3.70 11.69
C VAL A 62 -0.32 -3.44 10.21
N LEU A 63 0.31 -2.32 9.82
CA LEU A 63 0.56 -1.98 8.41
C LEU A 63 1.51 -2.98 7.74
N TRP A 64 2.60 -3.37 8.40
CA TRP A 64 3.50 -4.40 7.87
C TRP A 64 2.82 -5.75 7.75
N ALA A 65 2.07 -6.18 8.77
CA ALA A 65 1.32 -7.42 8.72
C ALA A 65 0.29 -7.42 7.56
N ALA A 66 -0.39 -6.30 7.36
CA ALA A 66 -1.34 -6.12 6.27
C ALA A 66 -0.68 -6.21 4.90
N VAL A 67 0.44 -5.52 4.72
CA VAL A 67 1.21 -5.53 3.47
C VAL A 67 1.72 -6.94 3.17
N VAL A 68 2.32 -7.62 4.15
CA VAL A 68 2.82 -9.01 3.99
C VAL A 68 1.69 -9.95 3.61
N LEU A 69 0.55 -9.86 4.32
CA LEU A 69 -0.63 -10.66 4.01
C LEU A 69 -1.17 -10.34 2.60
N GLY A 70 -1.22 -9.05 2.24
CA GLY A 70 -1.62 -8.59 0.93
C GLY A 70 -0.76 -9.18 -0.19
N VAL A 71 0.57 -9.22 0.00
CA VAL A 71 1.50 -9.85 -0.95
C VAL A 71 1.23 -11.35 -1.09
N ILE A 72 1.06 -12.06 0.03
CA ILE A 72 0.75 -13.50 0.03
C ILE A 72 -0.57 -13.77 -0.70
N CYS A 73 -1.62 -13.01 -0.40
CA CYS A 73 -2.91 -13.14 -1.06
C CYS A 73 -2.82 -12.83 -2.57
N ASN A 74 -2.07 -11.79 -2.96
CA ASN A 74 -1.92 -11.44 -4.38
C ASN A 74 -1.14 -12.52 -5.15
N ALA A 75 -0.07 -13.07 -4.57
CA ALA A 75 0.69 -14.18 -5.16
C ALA A 75 -0.17 -15.44 -5.32
N PHE A 76 -1.00 -15.74 -4.32
CA PHE A 76 -1.95 -16.86 -4.41
C PHE A 76 -3.02 -16.62 -5.49
N ASN A 77 -3.57 -15.41 -5.60
CA ASN A 77 -4.51 -15.06 -6.67
C ASN A 77 -3.87 -15.24 -8.05
N LEU A 78 -2.63 -14.78 -8.24
CA LEU A 78 -1.87 -14.97 -9.47
C LEU A 78 -1.70 -16.45 -9.80
N TRP A 79 -1.29 -17.27 -8.83
CA TRP A 79 -1.15 -18.72 -9.02
C TRP A 79 -2.46 -19.38 -9.47
N ASN A 80 -3.60 -18.97 -8.90
CA ASN A 80 -4.90 -19.48 -9.32
C ASN A 80 -5.29 -19.09 -10.73
N VAL A 81 -4.98 -17.85 -11.14
CA VAL A 81 -5.22 -17.39 -12.51
C VAL A 81 -4.38 -18.22 -13.49
N VAL A 82 -3.10 -18.43 -13.18
CA VAL A 82 -2.20 -19.27 -14.00
C VAL A 82 -2.72 -20.70 -14.10
N ASN A 83 -3.13 -21.32 -12.99
CA ASN A 83 -3.73 -22.67 -13.02
C ASN A 83 -5.01 -22.73 -13.85
N LYS A 84 -5.92 -21.77 -13.68
CA LYS A 84 -7.16 -21.74 -14.46
C LYS A 84 -6.89 -21.56 -15.95
N LEU A 85 -5.91 -20.74 -16.31
CA LEU A 85 -5.50 -20.56 -17.71
C LEU A 85 -4.88 -21.84 -18.30
N ALA A 86 -4.13 -22.59 -17.49
CA ALA A 86 -3.49 -23.84 -17.93
C ALA A 86 -4.48 -25.00 -18.12
N PHE A 87 -5.54 -25.06 -17.31
CA PHE A 87 -6.42 -26.24 -17.24
C PHE A 87 -7.88 -25.98 -17.61
N GLN A 88 -8.31 -24.73 -17.83
CA GLN A 88 -9.71 -24.39 -18.08
C GLN A 88 -9.86 -23.33 -19.19
N SER A 89 -11.00 -23.35 -19.89
CA SER A 89 -11.36 -22.27 -20.81
C SER A 89 -11.95 -21.10 -20.03
N VAL A 90 -11.24 -19.98 -19.99
CA VAL A 90 -11.68 -18.75 -19.31
C VAL A 90 -11.98 -17.68 -20.35
N LYS A 91 -13.06 -16.90 -20.14
CA LYS A 91 -13.39 -15.77 -21.01
C LYS A 91 -12.27 -14.72 -20.98
N ALA A 92 -11.88 -14.22 -22.15
CA ALA A 92 -10.82 -13.20 -22.27
C ALA A 92 -11.11 -11.94 -21.43
N SER A 93 -12.37 -11.49 -21.38
CA SER A 93 -12.78 -10.34 -20.56
C SER A 93 -12.50 -10.56 -19.08
N THR A 94 -12.80 -11.75 -18.58
CA THR A 94 -12.57 -12.12 -17.19
C THR A 94 -11.08 -12.12 -16.87
N LEU A 95 -10.26 -12.71 -17.74
CA LEU A 95 -8.81 -12.73 -17.56
C LEU A 95 -8.22 -11.32 -17.51
N PHE A 96 -8.66 -10.43 -18.40
CA PHE A 96 -8.21 -9.04 -18.43
C PHE A 96 -8.53 -8.29 -17.14
N TYR A 97 -9.79 -8.37 -16.66
CA TYR A 97 -10.17 -7.70 -15.42
C TYR A 97 -9.41 -8.26 -14.21
N THR A 98 -9.26 -9.57 -14.10
CA THR A 98 -8.51 -10.16 -12.98
C THR A 98 -7.02 -9.81 -13.04
N ALA A 99 -6.39 -9.81 -14.22
CA ALA A 99 -5.00 -9.39 -14.38
C ALA A 99 -4.79 -7.92 -14.03
N LEU A 100 -5.70 -7.04 -14.50
CA LEU A 100 -5.69 -5.62 -14.15
C LEU A 100 -5.83 -5.43 -12.64
N THR A 101 -6.75 -6.15 -12.01
CA THR A 101 -6.95 -6.11 -10.55
C THR A 101 -5.68 -6.54 -9.81
N ILE A 102 -5.05 -7.67 -10.16
CA ILE A 102 -3.80 -8.15 -9.57
C ILE A 102 -2.68 -7.11 -9.70
N TRP A 103 -2.57 -6.46 -10.87
CA TRP A 103 -1.59 -5.41 -11.09
C TRP A 103 -1.86 -4.17 -10.22
N VAL A 104 -3.12 -3.73 -10.11
CA VAL A 104 -3.48 -2.62 -9.20
C VAL A 104 -3.16 -2.96 -7.73
N TYR A 105 -3.41 -4.19 -7.28
CA TYR A 105 -2.97 -4.65 -5.94
C TYR A 105 -1.47 -4.54 -5.77
N ASN A 106 -0.71 -4.92 -6.80
CA ASN A 106 0.74 -4.87 -6.76
C ASN A 106 1.24 -3.44 -6.61
N VAL A 107 0.69 -2.51 -7.40
CA VAL A 107 0.98 -1.07 -7.33
C VAL A 107 0.72 -0.54 -5.92
N VAL A 108 -0.45 -0.82 -5.33
CA VAL A 108 -0.79 -0.35 -3.98
C VAL A 108 0.09 -0.98 -2.91
N ASN A 109 0.37 -2.28 -2.99
CA ASN A 109 1.28 -2.94 -2.04
C ASN A 109 2.69 -2.35 -2.11
N PHE A 110 3.26 -2.21 -3.30
CA PHE A 110 4.60 -1.62 -3.43
C PHE A 110 4.64 -0.17 -2.99
N THR A 111 3.58 0.61 -3.28
CA THR A 111 3.42 1.96 -2.74
C THR A 111 3.53 1.98 -1.20
N LEU A 112 2.79 1.10 -0.53
CA LEU A 112 2.79 1.01 0.94
C LEU A 112 4.12 0.47 1.48
N ILE A 113 4.73 -0.52 0.82
CA ILE A 113 6.06 -1.06 1.19
C ILE A 113 7.09 0.06 1.14
N TYR A 114 7.19 0.79 0.02
CA TYR A 114 8.17 1.85 -0.14
C TYR A 114 7.92 3.00 0.83
N TRP A 115 6.65 3.37 1.03
CA TRP A 115 6.27 4.39 2.02
C TRP A 115 6.55 3.95 3.46
N LEU A 116 6.48 2.67 3.80
CA LEU A 116 6.82 2.17 5.13
C LEU A 116 8.33 2.01 5.34
N LEU A 117 9.07 1.67 4.27
CA LEU A 117 10.49 1.36 4.33
C LEU A 117 11.34 2.64 4.35
N ASP A 118 11.04 3.60 3.47
CA ASP A 118 11.92 4.75 3.24
C ASP A 118 12.17 5.59 4.50
N GLY A 119 13.43 5.95 4.75
CA GLY A 119 13.78 6.86 5.84
C GLY A 119 13.34 6.34 7.21
N GLY A 120 13.30 5.02 7.41
CA GLY A 120 12.86 4.41 8.68
C GLY A 120 11.36 4.57 8.97
N GLY A 121 10.56 4.93 7.96
CA GLY A 121 9.10 4.99 8.03
C GLY A 121 8.53 6.40 8.25
N PRO A 122 7.18 6.52 8.19
CA PRO A 122 6.50 7.80 8.07
C PRO A 122 6.71 8.73 9.27
N ASP A 123 6.80 8.20 10.48
CA ASP A 123 6.98 9.03 11.68
C ASP A 123 8.41 9.60 11.77
N VAL A 124 9.44 8.80 11.41
CA VAL A 124 10.84 9.22 11.42
C VAL A 124 11.11 10.25 10.32
N ARG A 125 10.57 10.03 9.11
CA ARG A 125 10.61 11.01 8.02
C ARG A 125 9.93 12.32 8.39
N ASN A 126 8.81 12.27 9.10
CA ASN A 126 8.06 13.48 9.46
C ASN A 126 8.78 14.39 10.46
N ILE A 127 9.67 13.85 11.29
CA ILE A 127 10.49 14.63 12.24
C ILE A 127 11.88 14.98 11.70
N GLY A 128 12.19 14.59 10.45
CA GLY A 128 13.48 14.87 9.81
C GLY A 128 14.68 14.17 10.46
N ALA A 129 14.45 13.04 11.13
CA ALA A 129 15.51 12.32 11.85
C ALA A 129 16.32 11.37 10.96
N THR A 130 16.02 11.30 9.66
CA THR A 130 16.72 10.44 8.70
C THR A 130 17.86 11.23 8.07
N THR A 131 19.07 10.68 8.14
CA THR A 131 20.24 11.30 7.49
C THR A 131 20.33 10.90 6.01
N TYR A 132 19.77 9.75 5.64
CA TYR A 132 19.83 9.20 4.29
C TYR A 132 18.44 8.64 3.89
N PRO A 133 17.88 9.06 2.75
CA PRO A 133 16.71 8.42 2.15
C PRO A 133 17.09 7.08 1.51
N ASP A 134 16.17 6.14 1.48
CA ASP A 134 16.36 4.84 0.82
C ASP A 134 16.01 4.91 -0.68
N PHE A 135 15.14 5.86 -1.08
CA PHE A 135 14.82 6.15 -2.48
C PHE A 135 15.27 7.56 -2.91
N ASP A 136 15.84 7.64 -4.11
CA ASP A 136 16.22 8.91 -4.73
C ASP A 136 15.07 9.43 -5.61
N PHE A 137 14.42 10.49 -5.13
CA PHE A 137 13.39 11.20 -5.89
C PHE A 137 14.03 12.36 -6.65
N PRO A 138 13.57 12.71 -7.87
CA PRO A 138 14.12 13.83 -8.64
C PRO A 138 14.13 15.17 -7.88
N ALA A 139 13.19 15.35 -6.94
CA ALA A 139 13.12 16.50 -6.05
C ALA A 139 14.34 16.65 -5.12
N ILE A 140 15.00 15.54 -4.76
CA ILE A 140 16.18 15.51 -3.89
C ILE A 140 17.42 15.99 -4.66
N SER A 141 17.55 15.58 -5.93
CA SER A 141 18.71 15.91 -6.77
C SER A 141 18.69 17.32 -7.37
N ASP A 142 17.52 17.99 -7.44
CA ASP A 142 17.43 19.41 -7.82
C ASP A 142 16.64 20.26 -6.78
N PRO A 143 17.26 20.60 -5.64
CA PRO A 143 16.62 21.37 -4.57
C PRO A 143 16.15 22.77 -5.01
N LYS A 144 16.68 23.31 -6.11
CA LYS A 144 16.30 24.63 -6.62
C LYS A 144 14.93 24.64 -7.30
N ARG A 145 14.40 23.46 -7.66
CA ARG A 145 13.11 23.30 -8.33
C ARG A 145 11.98 22.87 -7.39
N VAL A 146 12.26 22.70 -6.11
CA VAL A 146 11.27 22.26 -5.11
C VAL A 146 11.20 23.22 -3.93
N ARG A 147 10.16 23.06 -3.11
CA ARG A 147 9.97 23.89 -1.92
C ARG A 147 11.09 23.62 -0.89
N PRO A 148 11.52 24.60 -0.08
CA PRO A 148 12.61 24.46 0.90
C PRO A 148 12.41 23.37 1.97
N ASP A 149 11.20 22.83 2.10
CA ASP A 149 10.78 21.80 3.05
C ASP A 149 10.19 20.56 2.35
N TRP A 150 10.49 20.38 1.06
CA TRP A 150 10.00 19.23 0.31
C TRP A 150 10.42 17.92 0.96
N LYS A 151 9.48 17.00 1.00
CA LYS A 151 9.69 15.62 1.44
C LYS A 151 8.79 14.72 0.60
N PRO A 152 9.20 13.46 0.36
CA PRO A 152 8.37 12.52 -0.38
C PRO A 152 7.07 12.27 0.38
N THR A 153 5.97 12.48 -0.31
CA THR A 153 4.61 12.21 0.13
C THR A 153 4.17 10.84 -0.36
N LEU A 154 3.04 10.34 0.14
CA LEU A 154 2.47 9.08 -0.34
C LEU A 154 2.26 9.05 -1.87
N ALA A 155 1.99 10.20 -2.50
CA ALA A 155 1.82 10.27 -3.96
C ALA A 155 3.12 9.98 -4.72
N ASP A 156 4.27 10.37 -4.17
CA ASP A 156 5.59 10.09 -4.74
C ASP A 156 5.87 8.57 -4.68
N TYR A 157 5.50 7.92 -3.58
CA TYR A 157 5.58 6.46 -3.48
C TYR A 157 4.55 5.73 -4.35
N LEU A 158 3.39 6.33 -4.60
CA LEU A 158 2.39 5.78 -5.52
C LEU A 158 2.92 5.79 -6.96
N PHE A 159 3.55 6.90 -7.34
CA PHE A 159 4.24 6.98 -8.63
C PHE A 159 5.36 5.93 -8.72
N LEU A 160 6.20 5.82 -7.69
CA LEU A 160 7.26 4.81 -7.64
C LEU A 160 6.70 3.39 -7.79
N GLY A 161 5.72 3.03 -6.93
CA GLY A 161 5.05 1.73 -6.96
C GLY A 161 4.38 1.42 -8.29
N PHE A 162 3.79 2.42 -8.95
CA PHE A 162 3.24 2.27 -10.30
C PHE A 162 4.32 1.97 -11.33
N THR A 163 5.43 2.71 -11.30
CA THR A 163 6.50 2.57 -12.31
C THR A 163 7.35 1.30 -12.16
N THR A 164 7.32 0.66 -10.99
CA THR A 164 8.10 -0.55 -10.71
C THR A 164 7.25 -1.83 -10.62
N SER A 165 5.95 -1.77 -10.98
CA SER A 165 5.00 -2.90 -10.90
C SER A 165 4.63 -3.52 -12.23
#